data_AF-A0A1C4Z6T5-F1
#
_entry.id   AF-A0A1C4Z6T5-F1
#
_cell.length_a   1.000
_cell.length_b   1.000
_cell.length_c   1.000
_cell.angle_alpha   90.00
_cell.angle_beta   90.00
_cell.angle_gamma   90.00
#
_symmetry.space_group_name_H-M   'P 1'
#
loop_
_entity.id
_entity.type
_entity.pdbx_description
1 polymer ?
#
loop_
_entity_poly.entity_id
_entity_poly.type
_entity_poly.pdbx_seq_one_letter_code
_entity_poly.pdbx_strand_id
1 'polypeptide(L)'
;MWNRFRAALEPIAAADRLGAVLLQFPPWLARGEAARRRIAELAARCRPWRVAVELRHASWFDGTAAVETLTFLSEQGLSYVCVDMPQGHSSSVPPILVATAELAVVRFHGHSTAWASGDKQEKFRYAYGEQELRGWAVRLTELGEQSTELHVLMNNCCGDQAQRDAARLAELLPEAAPAVP
;
A
#
# COMPACT_ATOMS: atom_id res chain seq x y z
N MET A 1 4.87 -3.78 -24.95
CA MET A 1 4.67 -4.14 -23.52
C MET A 1 3.44 -3.43 -22.94
N TRP A 2 3.43 -2.09 -22.85
CA TRP A 2 2.31 -1.33 -22.26
C TRP A 2 0.95 -1.55 -22.93
N ASN A 3 0.88 -1.71 -24.25
CA ASN A 3 -0.39 -2.02 -24.92
C ASN A 3 -0.96 -3.38 -24.46
N ARG A 4 -0.11 -4.40 -24.23
CA ARG A 4 -0.54 -5.70 -23.73
C ARG A 4 -0.99 -5.62 -22.27
N PHE A 5 -0.27 -4.84 -21.46
CA PHE A 5 -0.66 -4.56 -20.07
C PHE A 5 -2.04 -3.90 -20.00
N ARG A 6 -2.27 -2.84 -20.80
CA ARG A 6 -3.58 -2.17 -20.85
C ARG A 6 -4.68 -3.10 -21.35
N ALA A 7 -4.43 -3.84 -22.44
CA ALA A 7 -5.40 -4.79 -22.98
C ALA A 7 -5.80 -5.90 -21.97
N ALA A 8 -4.90 -6.28 -21.06
CA ALA A 8 -5.20 -7.26 -20.02
C ALA A 8 -6.07 -6.68 -18.88
N LEU A 9 -5.95 -5.38 -18.59
CA LEU A 9 -6.71 -4.70 -17.55
C LEU A 9 -8.08 -4.18 -18.04
N GLU A 10 -8.20 -3.89 -19.34
CA GLU A 10 -9.41 -3.32 -19.94
C GLU A 10 -10.70 -4.10 -19.57
N PRO A 11 -10.74 -5.46 -19.61
CA PRO A 11 -11.97 -6.19 -19.26
C PRO A 11 -12.34 -6.09 -17.77
N ILE A 12 -11.34 -5.93 -16.89
CA ILE A 12 -11.56 -5.79 -15.45
C ILE A 12 -12.06 -4.38 -15.16
N ALA A 13 -11.48 -3.37 -15.82
CA ALA A 13 -11.89 -1.98 -15.71
C ALA A 13 -13.29 -1.74 -16.31
N ALA A 14 -13.59 -2.32 -17.47
CA ALA A 14 -14.90 -2.21 -18.11
C ALA A 14 -16.03 -2.88 -17.30
N ALA A 15 -15.67 -3.80 -16.41
CA ALA A 15 -16.60 -4.44 -15.47
C ALA A 15 -16.65 -3.75 -14.10
N ASP A 16 -16.01 -2.59 -13.95
CA ASP A 16 -15.87 -1.82 -12.70
C ASP A 16 -15.29 -2.63 -11.51
N ARG A 17 -14.40 -3.58 -11.83
CA ARG A 17 -13.72 -4.43 -10.83
C ARG A 17 -12.25 -4.10 -10.65
N LEU A 18 -11.77 -3.01 -11.27
CA LEU A 18 -10.39 -2.57 -11.15
C LEU A 18 -10.29 -1.49 -10.07
N GLY A 19 -9.93 -1.90 -8.86
CA GLY A 19 -9.70 -0.97 -7.75
C GLY A 19 -8.61 0.06 -8.05
N ALA A 20 -7.38 -0.41 -8.29
CA ALA A 20 -6.25 0.41 -8.71
C ALA A 20 -5.14 -0.43 -9.34
N VAL A 21 -4.24 0.24 -10.06
CA VAL A 21 -2.95 -0.33 -10.49
C VAL A 21 -1.89 -0.05 -9.44
N LEU A 22 -1.32 -1.10 -8.85
CA LEU A 22 -0.21 -0.98 -7.91
C LEU A 22 1.13 -0.88 -8.65
N LEU A 23 1.84 0.23 -8.43
CA LEU A 23 3.24 0.42 -8.79
C LEU A 23 4.12 0.29 -7.54
N GLN A 24 4.55 -0.95 -7.30
CA GLN A 24 5.46 -1.26 -6.20
C GLN A 24 6.91 -1.11 -6.66
N PHE A 25 7.64 -0.16 -6.10
CA PHE A 25 9.02 0.11 -6.46
C PHE A 25 10.01 -0.72 -5.63
N PRO A 26 11.17 -1.07 -6.21
CA PRO A 26 12.16 -1.85 -5.50
C PRO A 26 12.89 -1.03 -4.43
N PRO A 27 13.49 -1.69 -3.42
CA PRO A 27 14.13 -1.01 -2.30
C PRO A 27 15.40 -0.26 -2.67
N TRP A 28 15.95 -0.40 -3.88
CA TRP A 28 17.11 0.36 -4.37
C TRP A 28 16.72 1.66 -5.10
N LEU A 29 15.43 1.93 -5.31
CA LEU A 29 14.99 3.19 -5.92
C LEU A 29 15.00 4.30 -4.86
N ALA A 30 16.15 4.93 -4.67
CA ALA A 30 16.29 6.08 -3.79
C ALA A 30 15.52 7.31 -4.31
N ARG A 31 15.18 8.20 -3.39
CA ARG A 31 14.50 9.47 -3.68
C ARG A 31 15.41 10.37 -4.52
N GLY A 32 14.85 10.95 -5.57
CA GLY A 32 15.53 11.93 -6.42
C GLY A 32 14.68 12.33 -7.62
N GLU A 33 15.08 13.38 -8.31
CA GLU A 33 14.30 13.94 -9.43
C GLU A 33 14.10 12.94 -10.58
N ALA A 34 15.11 12.13 -10.90
CA ALA A 34 14.97 11.07 -11.89
C ALA A 34 13.95 10.00 -11.47
N ALA A 35 13.91 9.66 -10.17
CA ALA A 35 12.96 8.69 -9.63
C ALA A 35 11.54 9.26 -9.62
N ARG A 36 11.35 10.52 -9.20
CA ARG A 36 10.05 11.23 -9.25
C ARG A 36 9.50 11.29 -10.67
N ARG A 37 10.33 11.69 -11.64
CA ARG A 37 9.95 11.70 -13.07
C ARG A 37 9.55 10.30 -13.54
N ARG A 38 10.31 9.27 -13.16
CA ARG A 38 10.00 7.88 -13.52
C ARG A 38 8.65 7.41 -12.95
N ILE A 39 8.34 7.76 -11.70
CA ILE A 39 7.05 7.44 -11.06
C ILE A 39 5.92 8.11 -11.83
N ALA A 40 6.03 9.41 -12.12
CA ALA A 40 5.02 10.16 -12.86
C ALA A 40 4.81 9.60 -14.29
N GLU A 41 5.90 9.28 -15.01
CA GLU A 41 5.84 8.68 -16.35
C GLU A 41 5.14 7.31 -16.35
N LEU A 42 5.38 6.48 -15.33
CA LEU A 42 4.75 5.16 -15.21
C LEU A 42 3.27 5.30 -14.85
N ALA A 43 2.94 6.19 -13.91
CA ALA A 43 1.56 6.45 -13.54
C ALA A 43 0.75 7.02 -14.72
N ALA A 44 1.33 7.92 -15.52
CA ALA A 44 0.69 8.46 -16.72
C ALA A 44 0.30 7.36 -17.73
N ARG A 45 1.07 6.28 -17.83
CA ARG A 45 0.76 5.13 -18.71
C ARG A 45 -0.37 4.26 -18.19
N CYS A 46 -0.69 4.35 -16.90
CA CYS A 46 -1.80 3.64 -16.27
C CYS A 46 -3.11 4.42 -16.33
N ARG A 47 -3.08 5.72 -16.69
CA ARG A 47 -4.30 6.53 -16.85
C ARG A 47 -5.23 5.91 -17.90
N PRO A 48 -6.57 6.00 -17.72
CA PRO A 48 -7.27 6.77 -16.67
C PRO A 48 -7.44 6.03 -15.33
N TRP A 49 -6.90 4.82 -15.16
CA TRP A 49 -7.10 4.05 -13.93
C TRP A 49 -6.38 4.68 -12.72
N ARG A 50 -6.96 4.50 -11.53
CA ARG A 50 -6.33 4.88 -10.25
C ARG A 50 -5.00 4.14 -10.10
N VAL A 51 -4.00 4.83 -9.55
CA VAL A 51 -2.65 4.28 -9.36
C VAL A 51 -2.26 4.38 -7.90
N ALA A 52 -1.87 3.25 -7.32
CA ALA A 52 -1.28 3.19 -5.99
C ALA A 52 0.23 3.02 -6.08
N VAL A 53 0.99 3.79 -5.32
CA VAL A 53 2.46 3.80 -5.34
C VAL A 53 3.01 3.34 -4.00
N GLU A 54 3.84 2.31 -4.06
CA GLU A 54 4.53 1.79 -2.88
C GLU A 54 6.04 2.00 -2.99
N LEU A 55 6.59 2.75 -2.05
CA LEU A 55 8.00 3.11 -1.97
C LEU A 55 8.67 2.29 -0.88
N ARG A 56 9.84 1.71 -1.17
CA ARG A 56 10.53 0.76 -0.27
C ARG A 56 11.95 1.20 0.13
N HIS A 57 12.31 2.45 -0.15
CA HIS A 57 13.62 3.01 0.19
C HIS A 57 13.45 4.11 1.25
N ALA A 58 14.22 4.06 2.34
CA ALA A 58 14.07 4.95 3.49
C ALA A 58 14.15 6.44 3.14
N SER A 59 15.02 6.82 2.20
CA SER A 59 15.20 8.21 1.72
C SER A 59 13.93 8.93 1.26
N TRP A 60 12.84 8.22 0.99
CA TRP A 60 11.54 8.83 0.67
C TRP A 60 10.86 9.46 1.90
N PHE A 61 11.26 9.05 3.11
CA PHE A 61 10.58 9.39 4.37
C PHE A 61 11.52 9.97 5.45
N ASP A 62 12.79 10.23 5.13
CA ASP A 62 13.75 10.81 6.07
C ASP A 62 13.49 12.31 6.31
N GLY A 63 13.15 12.70 7.53
CA GLY A 63 12.98 14.10 7.92
C GLY A 63 11.93 14.84 7.07
N THR A 64 12.31 15.96 6.45
CA THR A 64 11.41 16.74 5.57
C THR A 64 11.02 16.01 4.30
N ALA A 65 11.75 14.96 3.91
CA ALA A 65 11.46 14.19 2.71
C ALA A 65 10.09 13.52 2.74
N ALA A 66 9.61 13.13 3.93
CA ALA A 66 8.29 12.50 4.08
C ALA A 66 7.18 13.42 3.56
N VAL A 67 7.15 14.67 4.01
CA VAL A 67 6.14 15.66 3.58
C VAL A 67 6.28 15.93 2.09
N GLU A 68 7.49 16.17 1.58
CA GLU A 68 7.71 16.42 0.16
C GLU A 68 7.29 15.23 -0.73
N THR A 69 7.48 13.99 -0.26
CA THR A 69 7.06 12.79 -0.97
C THR A 69 5.54 12.68 -1.02
N LEU A 70 4.86 12.88 0.11
CA LEU A 70 3.40 12.82 0.19
C LEU A 70 2.75 13.92 -0.64
N THR A 71 3.27 15.15 -0.59
CA THR A 71 2.83 16.26 -1.43
C THR A 71 3.00 15.93 -2.91
N PHE A 72 4.17 15.42 -3.31
CA PHE A 72 4.42 15.00 -4.69
C PHE A 72 3.38 13.94 -5.16
N LEU A 73 3.11 12.91 -4.36
CA LEU A 73 2.13 11.89 -4.72
C LEU A 73 0.72 12.49 -4.85
N SER A 74 0.35 13.39 -3.94
CA SER A 74 -0.93 14.10 -3.96
C SER A 74 -1.10 14.98 -5.20
N GLU A 75 -0.09 15.79 -5.54
CA GLU A 75 -0.09 16.65 -6.74
C GLU A 75 -0.21 15.84 -8.04
N GLN A 76 0.27 14.59 -8.04
CA GLN A 76 0.18 13.69 -9.18
C GLN A 76 -1.13 12.87 -9.22
N GLY A 77 -1.96 12.95 -8.18
CA GLY A 77 -3.18 12.15 -8.01
C GLY A 77 -2.89 10.66 -7.80
N LEU A 78 -1.82 10.34 -7.07
CA LEU A 78 -1.37 8.97 -6.81
C LEU A 78 -1.66 8.57 -5.37
N SER A 79 -2.29 7.42 -5.19
CA SER A 79 -2.54 6.85 -3.86
C SER A 79 -1.23 6.34 -3.26
N TYR A 80 -0.78 6.98 -2.19
CA TYR A 80 0.30 6.45 -1.36
C TYR A 80 -0.13 5.15 -0.70
N VAL A 81 0.73 4.13 -0.83
CA VAL A 81 0.59 2.86 -0.11
C VAL A 81 1.34 2.95 1.21
N CYS A 82 0.60 3.05 2.31
CA CYS A 82 1.17 2.84 3.64
C CYS A 82 1.53 1.36 3.81
N VAL A 83 2.71 1.08 4.34
CA VAL A 83 3.19 -0.29 4.55
C VAL A 83 3.45 -0.51 6.03
N ASP A 84 2.74 -1.49 6.60
CA ASP A 84 3.09 -2.04 7.90
C ASP A 84 4.10 -3.16 7.72
N MET A 85 5.28 -3.02 8.33
CA MET A 85 6.42 -3.92 8.15
C MET A 85 7.43 -3.79 9.31
N PRO A 86 8.38 -4.73 9.48
CA PRO A 86 9.37 -4.65 10.54
C PRO A 86 10.23 -3.39 10.37
N GLN A 87 10.44 -2.65 11.46
CA GLN A 87 11.22 -1.41 11.48
C GLN A 87 12.67 -1.68 11.87
N GLY A 88 13.59 -0.78 11.49
CA GLY A 88 15.01 -0.88 11.83
C GLY A 88 15.87 -1.65 10.81
N HIS A 89 15.32 -2.03 9.65
CA HIS A 89 16.10 -2.56 8.53
C HIS A 89 16.35 -1.49 7.46
N SER A 90 17.38 -1.68 6.64
CA SER A 90 17.71 -0.75 5.54
C SER A 90 16.60 -0.60 4.49
N SER A 91 15.75 -1.62 4.34
CA SER A 91 14.58 -1.63 3.45
C SER A 91 13.28 -1.18 4.15
N SER A 92 13.34 -0.83 5.44
CA SER A 92 12.15 -0.44 6.20
C SER A 92 11.72 0.96 5.83
N VAL A 93 10.41 1.14 5.67
CA VAL A 93 9.78 2.46 5.57
C VAL A 93 8.80 2.61 6.73
N PRO A 94 8.64 3.83 7.28
CA PRO A 94 7.72 4.05 8.39
C PRO A 94 6.26 3.90 7.93
N PRO A 95 5.37 3.36 8.79
CA PRO A 95 3.95 3.21 8.49
C PRO A 95 3.21 4.55 8.63
N ILE A 96 3.48 5.49 7.72
CA ILE A 96 2.83 6.80 7.70
C ILE A 96 1.40 6.65 7.15
N LEU A 97 0.40 7.06 7.91
CA LEU A 97 -1.01 6.99 7.49
C LEU A 97 -1.49 8.35 7.00
N VAL A 98 -1.45 8.55 5.67
CA VAL A 98 -1.90 9.77 5.02
C VAL A 98 -2.58 9.40 3.70
N ALA A 99 -3.81 9.87 3.51
CA ALA A 99 -4.48 9.83 2.21
C ALA A 99 -3.89 10.91 1.29
N THR A 100 -3.38 10.50 0.13
CA THR A 100 -2.81 11.41 -0.88
C THR A 100 -3.69 11.49 -2.13
N ALA A 101 -4.73 10.66 -2.22
CA ALA A 101 -5.72 10.68 -3.28
C ALA A 101 -7.06 10.19 -2.70
N GLU A 102 -8.12 10.18 -3.53
CA GLU A 102 -9.45 9.67 -3.15
C GLU A 102 -9.41 8.23 -2.63
N LEU A 103 -8.52 7.41 -3.20
CA LEU A 103 -8.24 6.06 -2.72
C LEU A 103 -7.05 6.09 -1.75
N ALA A 104 -7.24 5.59 -0.53
CA ALA A 104 -6.17 5.26 0.39
C ALA A 104 -5.84 3.76 0.33
N VAL A 105 -4.57 3.39 0.53
CA VAL A 105 -4.14 1.99 0.47
C VAL A 105 -3.20 1.68 1.63
N VAL A 106 -3.48 0.59 2.35
CA VAL A 106 -2.61 0.06 3.41
C VAL A 106 -2.28 -1.39 3.12
N ARG A 107 -0.99 -1.75 3.20
CA ARG A 107 -0.50 -3.12 3.00
C ARG A 107 0.23 -3.63 4.24
N PHE A 108 -0.17 -4.81 4.70
CA PHE A 108 0.36 -5.45 5.90
C PHE A 108 1.36 -6.54 5.53
N HIS A 109 2.63 -6.33 5.82
CA HIS A 109 3.70 -7.28 5.52
C HIS A 109 4.07 -8.17 6.72
N GLY A 110 3.59 -7.86 7.91
CA GLY A 110 3.91 -8.54 9.16
C GLY A 110 5.18 -8.02 9.83
N HIS A 111 5.42 -8.45 11.08
CA HIS A 111 6.61 -8.09 11.86
C HIS A 111 7.58 -9.28 12.04
N SER A 112 7.78 -10.11 11.00
CA SER A 112 8.68 -11.28 11.10
C SER A 112 10.12 -10.87 11.47
N THR A 113 10.70 -11.58 12.44
CA THR A 113 12.10 -11.41 12.84
C THR A 113 13.09 -11.87 11.76
N ALA A 114 12.63 -12.66 10.79
CA ALA A 114 13.43 -13.15 9.66
C ALA A 114 13.44 -12.18 8.46
N TRP A 115 13.02 -10.92 8.63
CA TRP A 115 12.86 -9.96 7.53
C TRP A 115 14.11 -9.77 6.65
N ALA A 116 15.28 -9.72 7.28
CA ALA A 116 16.56 -9.51 6.60
C ALA A 116 17.24 -10.83 6.18
N SER A 117 17.03 -11.91 6.91
CA SER A 117 17.80 -13.15 6.82
C SER A 117 17.05 -14.33 6.22
N GLY A 118 15.72 -14.34 6.29
CA GLY A 118 14.88 -15.44 5.87
C GLY A 118 14.55 -15.43 4.38
N ASP A 119 14.03 -16.56 3.90
CA ASP A 119 13.46 -16.66 2.58
C ASP A 119 12.14 -15.85 2.44
N LYS A 120 11.54 -15.83 1.26
CA LYS A 120 10.30 -15.09 1.02
C LYS A 120 9.19 -15.49 2.00
N GLN A 121 9.03 -16.78 2.30
CA GLN A 121 7.98 -17.24 3.22
C GLN A 121 8.27 -16.79 4.64
N GLU A 122 9.51 -16.92 5.10
CA GLU A 122 9.92 -16.54 6.45
C GLU A 122 9.76 -15.04 6.70
N LYS A 123 10.03 -14.19 5.70
CA LYS A 123 9.81 -12.74 5.78
C LYS A 123 8.35 -12.36 6.00
N PHE A 124 7.42 -13.08 5.38
CA PHE A 124 5.98 -12.83 5.48
C PHE A 124 5.28 -13.71 6.51
N ARG A 125 6.00 -14.61 7.19
CA ARG A 125 5.45 -15.47 8.24
C ARG A 125 5.23 -14.67 9.50
N TYR A 126 4.02 -14.14 9.65
CA TYR A 126 3.63 -13.36 10.81
C TYR A 126 2.13 -13.51 11.05
N ALA A 127 1.75 -13.70 12.31
CA ALA A 127 0.36 -13.69 12.76
C ALA A 127 0.16 -12.45 13.61
N TYR A 128 -0.71 -11.54 13.18
CA TYR A 128 -0.98 -10.32 13.94
C TYR A 128 -1.71 -10.65 15.24
N GLY A 129 -1.24 -10.08 16.35
CA GLY A 129 -1.93 -10.19 17.62
C GLY A 129 -3.25 -9.42 17.65
N GLU A 130 -4.19 -9.87 18.46
CA GLU A 130 -5.50 -9.21 18.66
C GLU A 130 -5.36 -7.72 19.02
N GLN A 131 -4.40 -7.36 19.89
CA GLN A 131 -4.17 -5.96 20.27
C GLN A 131 -3.60 -5.13 19.10
N GLU A 132 -2.74 -5.73 18.28
CA GLU A 132 -2.20 -5.07 17.09
C GLU A 132 -3.31 -4.79 16.08
N LEU A 133 -4.16 -5.80 15.80
CA LEU A 133 -5.30 -5.65 14.90
C LEU A 133 -6.30 -4.60 15.41
N ARG A 134 -6.56 -4.53 16.72
CA ARG A 134 -7.40 -3.47 17.31
C ARG A 134 -6.79 -2.08 17.13
N GLY A 135 -5.49 -1.95 17.38
CA GLY A 135 -4.78 -0.69 17.14
C GLY A 135 -4.84 -0.27 15.67
N TRP A 136 -4.75 -1.24 14.76
CA TRP A 136 -4.91 -0.99 13.33
C TRP A 136 -6.35 -0.65 12.93
N ALA A 137 -7.36 -1.29 13.49
CA ALA A 137 -8.76 -0.97 13.22
C ALA A 137 -9.09 0.50 13.52
N VAL A 138 -8.60 1.03 14.66
CA VAL A 138 -8.76 2.46 15.00
C VAL A 138 -8.12 3.36 13.94
N ARG A 139 -6.84 3.11 13.63
CA ARG A 139 -6.08 3.89 12.64
C ARG A 139 -6.66 3.83 11.22
N LEU A 140 -7.17 2.67 10.82
CA LEU A 140 -7.80 2.49 9.52
C LEU A 140 -9.16 3.19 9.45
N THR A 141 -9.91 3.24 10.55
CA THR A 141 -11.15 4.02 10.63
C THR A 141 -10.86 5.50 10.41
N GLU A 142 -9.86 6.06 11.11
CA GLU A 142 -9.43 7.46 10.96
C GLU A 142 -8.92 7.78 9.54
N LEU A 143 -8.21 6.84 8.88
CA LEU A 143 -7.78 7.00 7.49
C LEU A 143 -8.95 6.90 6.51
N GLY A 144 -9.92 6.03 6.80
CA GLY A 144 -11.15 5.90 6.03
C GLY A 144 -11.95 7.20 5.99
N GLU A 145 -12.00 7.95 7.09
CA GLU A 145 -12.65 9.28 7.15
C GLU A 145 -11.97 10.34 6.26
N GLN A 146 -10.70 10.15 5.89
CA GLN A 146 -9.91 11.07 5.07
C GLN A 146 -9.91 10.69 3.58
N SER A 147 -10.57 9.61 3.19
CA SER A 147 -10.57 9.08 1.82
C SER A 147 -11.98 8.67 1.39
N THR A 148 -12.22 8.60 0.09
CA THR A 148 -13.50 8.10 -0.44
C THR A 148 -13.56 6.58 -0.38
N GLU A 149 -12.41 5.93 -0.54
CA GLU A 149 -12.29 4.48 -0.51
C GLU A 149 -10.97 4.09 0.17
N LEU A 150 -10.99 3.03 0.99
CA LEU A 150 -9.82 2.50 1.65
C LEU A 150 -9.62 1.03 1.28
N HIS A 151 -8.50 0.73 0.64
CA HIS A 151 -8.08 -0.66 0.39
C HIS A 151 -7.09 -1.12 1.45
N VAL A 152 -7.45 -2.22 2.13
CA VAL A 152 -6.63 -2.85 3.16
C VAL A 152 -6.22 -4.24 2.67
N LEU A 153 -4.92 -4.47 2.49
CA LEU A 153 -4.41 -5.73 1.95
C LEU A 153 -3.48 -6.42 2.95
N MET A 154 -3.84 -7.63 3.36
CA MET A 154 -2.98 -8.54 4.12
C MET A 154 -2.02 -9.27 3.18
N ASN A 155 -0.71 -9.10 3.38
CA ASN A 155 0.36 -9.67 2.57
C ASN A 155 1.36 -10.52 3.39
N ASN A 156 1.04 -10.81 4.66
CA ASN A 156 1.71 -11.78 5.51
C ASN A 156 1.35 -13.24 5.11
N CYS A 157 1.50 -13.54 3.82
CA CYS A 157 1.02 -14.78 3.19
C CYS A 157 1.92 -15.99 3.49
N CYS A 158 1.83 -16.52 4.70
CA CYS A 158 2.35 -17.84 5.06
C CYS A 158 1.18 -18.74 5.51
N GLY A 159 0.87 -19.78 4.72
CA GLY A 159 -0.34 -20.58 4.93
C GLY A 159 -1.61 -19.77 4.67
N ASP A 160 -2.59 -19.85 5.57
CA ASP A 160 -3.85 -19.11 5.53
C ASP A 160 -3.88 -17.89 6.48
N GLN A 161 -2.72 -17.46 6.97
CA GLN A 161 -2.60 -16.43 8.00
C GLN A 161 -3.14 -15.06 7.53
N ALA A 162 -2.82 -14.64 6.30
CA ALA A 162 -3.30 -13.38 5.75
C ALA A 162 -4.85 -13.33 5.68
N GLN A 163 -5.50 -14.45 5.37
CA GLN A 163 -6.96 -14.56 5.33
C GLN A 163 -7.57 -14.48 6.73
N ARG A 164 -6.96 -15.16 7.71
CA ARG A 164 -7.40 -15.10 9.12
C ARG A 164 -7.29 -13.70 9.69
N ASP A 165 -6.15 -13.04 9.46
CA ASP A 165 -5.92 -11.68 9.95
C ASP A 165 -6.82 -10.67 9.24
N ALA A 166 -7.08 -10.84 7.93
CA ALA A 166 -8.03 -10.01 7.19
C ALA A 166 -9.47 -10.17 7.73
N ALA A 167 -9.91 -11.42 7.95
CA ALA A 167 -11.23 -11.68 8.51
C ALA A 167 -11.37 -11.09 9.92
N ARG A 168 -10.36 -11.28 10.76
CA ARG A 168 -10.38 -10.74 12.11
C ARG A 168 -10.36 -9.21 12.13
N LEU A 169 -9.56 -8.59 11.27
CA LEU A 169 -9.54 -7.13 11.15
C LEU A 169 -10.89 -6.59 10.66
N ALA A 170 -11.54 -7.26 9.70
CA ALA A 170 -12.86 -6.88 9.20
C ALA A 170 -13.93 -6.90 10.31
N GLU A 171 -13.87 -7.85 11.24
CA GLU A 171 -14.75 -7.89 12.42
C GLU A 171 -14.49 -6.75 13.42
N LEU A 172 -13.27 -6.20 13.44
CA LEU A 172 -12.88 -5.12 14.35
C LEU A 172 -13.14 -3.73 13.75
N LEU A 173 -13.27 -3.63 12.43
CA LEU A 173 -13.63 -2.40 11.75
C LEU A 173 -15.13 -2.11 11.96
N PRO A 174 -15.52 -0.82 12.05
CA PRO A 174 -16.93 -0.48 11.97
C PRO A 174 -17.51 -0.99 10.64
N GLU A 175 -18.79 -1.36 10.64
CA GLU A 175 -19.46 -1.86 9.45
C GLU A 175 -19.29 -0.85 8.31
N ALA A 176 -18.54 -1.24 7.28
CA ALA A 176 -18.35 -0.40 6.11
C ALA A 176 -19.71 -0.20 5.44
N ALA A 177 -20.02 1.03 5.03
CA ALA A 177 -21.14 1.23 4.10
C ALA A 177 -20.94 0.28 2.91
N PRO A 178 -21.99 -0.41 2.44
CA PRO A 178 -21.87 -1.35 1.33
C PRO A 178 -21.20 -0.62 0.15
N ALA A 179 -20.23 -1.29 -0.48
CA ALA A 179 -19.61 -0.78 -1.69
C ALA A 179 -20.73 -0.45 -2.69
N VAL A 180 -20.82 0.82 -3.09
CA VAL A 180 -21.82 1.27 -4.07
C VAL A 180 -21.55 0.50 -5.37
N PRO A 181 -22.55 -0.20 -5.93
CA PRO A 181 -22.39 -1.03 -7.12
C PRO A 181 -22.11 -0.23 -8.39
#